data_AF-A0A2E2BZ96-F1
#
_entry.id   AF-A0A2E2BZ96-F1
#
_cell.length_a   1.000
_cell.length_b   1.000
_cell.length_c   1.000
_cell.angle_alpha   90.00
_cell.angle_beta   90.00
_cell.angle_gamma   90.00
#
_symmetry.space_group_name_H-M   'P 1'
#
loop_
_entity.id
_entity.type
_entity.pdbx_description
1 polymer ?
#
loop_
_entity_poly.entity_id
_entity_poly.type
_entity_poly.pdbx_seq_one_letter_code
_entity_poly.pdbx_strand_id
1 'polypeptide(L)'
;MLPGNREADMSDLSRRDAVKLVAGLGFGMGALSTRDAAGAEPAQPEDKMLQAALENPSRFMFTAQRTFKTTPSGYRLIFTSALRKPTDHPEGVSMLPASMRIFRANADQDEFTRKGGLYWKCDKEAGQIQFRNPGELIMVIYDQDGTVNCYSLFYDVRC
;
A
#
# COMPACT_ATOMS: atom_id res chain seq x y z
N MET A 1 5.76 39.85 -48.79
CA MET A 1 4.43 40.50 -48.87
C MET A 1 3.53 39.80 -47.87
N LEU A 2 3.06 40.50 -46.83
CA LEU A 2 1.89 40.11 -46.03
C LEU A 2 0.62 40.55 -46.76
N PRO A 3 -0.52 39.85 -46.57
CA PRO A 3 -1.54 40.30 -45.60
C PRO A 3 -2.22 39.09 -44.90
N GLY A 4 -3.08 39.15 -43.89
CA GLY A 4 -3.81 40.18 -43.15
C GLY A 4 -4.76 39.49 -42.14
N ASN A 5 -5.15 40.22 -41.10
CA ASN A 5 -5.87 39.86 -39.85
C ASN A 5 -7.05 38.86 -39.89
N ARG A 6 -7.22 38.13 -38.77
CA ARG A 6 -8.50 38.07 -38.02
C ARG A 6 -8.30 37.60 -36.56
N GLU A 7 -8.92 38.36 -35.66
CA GLU A 7 -9.03 38.18 -34.21
C GLU A 7 -10.05 37.09 -33.82
N ALA A 8 -9.80 36.43 -32.68
CA ALA A 8 -10.75 35.93 -31.68
C ALA A 8 -9.88 35.42 -30.50
N ASP A 9 -9.67 36.15 -29.41
CA ASP A 9 -10.61 36.51 -28.34
C ASP A 9 -10.99 35.34 -27.41
N MET A 10 -10.84 35.60 -26.10
CA MET A 10 -11.36 34.92 -24.90
C MET A 10 -10.96 33.43 -24.68
N SER A 11 -10.39 33.02 -23.54
CA SER A 11 -10.54 33.48 -22.15
C SER A 11 -9.34 32.92 -21.36
N ASP A 12 -8.47 33.72 -20.77
CA ASP A 12 -8.59 34.34 -19.44
C ASP A 12 -9.09 33.38 -18.35
N LEU A 13 -8.18 32.98 -17.46
CA LEU A 13 -8.38 32.74 -16.03
C LEU A 13 -7.05 32.28 -15.40
N SER A 14 -6.09 33.20 -15.31
CA SER A 14 -4.92 33.01 -14.45
C SER A 14 -4.66 34.27 -13.63
N ARG A 15 -5.66 34.70 -12.86
CA ARG A 15 -5.52 35.73 -11.82
C ARG A 15 -6.54 35.48 -10.71
N ARG A 16 -6.05 35.02 -9.55
CA ARG A 16 -6.62 34.99 -8.18
C ARG A 16 -5.72 34.00 -7.40
N ASP A 17 -5.06 34.28 -6.29
CA ASP A 17 -4.97 35.44 -5.41
C ASP A 17 -3.61 35.38 -4.72
N ALA A 18 -2.78 36.41 -4.90
CA ALA A 18 -1.61 36.64 -4.05
C ALA A 18 -2.10 37.32 -2.77
N VAL A 19 -2.26 36.54 -1.70
CA VAL A 19 -2.60 37.06 -0.38
C VAL A 19 -1.46 37.95 0.11
N LYS A 20 -1.75 39.24 0.23
CA LYS A 20 -0.90 40.24 0.88
C LYS A 20 -0.73 39.86 2.36
N LEU A 21 0.46 39.44 2.75
CA LEU A 21 0.84 39.42 4.17
C LEU A 21 1.35 40.80 4.56
N VAL A 22 0.60 41.43 5.46
CA VAL A 22 0.90 42.72 6.07
C VAL A 22 2.21 42.63 6.87
N ALA A 23 3.11 43.56 6.57
CA ALA A 23 4.29 43.86 7.36
C ALA A 23 3.86 44.41 8.73
N GLY A 24 3.97 43.59 9.77
CA GLY A 24 3.94 44.00 11.16
C GLY A 24 5.34 43.93 11.74
N LEU A 25 6.07 45.05 11.73
CA LEU A 25 7.29 45.25 12.49
C LEU A 25 6.96 45.31 13.98
N GLY A 26 7.25 44.23 14.71
CA GLY A 26 7.36 44.21 16.15
C GLY A 26 8.77 43.78 16.54
N PHE A 27 9.63 44.74 16.89
CA PHE A 27 10.94 44.47 17.48
C PHE A 27 10.76 43.91 18.89
N GLY A 28 11.37 42.76 19.18
CA GLY A 28 11.48 42.21 20.54
C GLY A 28 12.39 40.98 20.55
N MET A 29 13.56 41.12 21.16
CA MET A 29 14.66 40.14 21.23
C MET A 29 14.24 38.71 21.58
N GLY A 30 14.76 37.76 20.82
CA GLY A 30 14.67 36.33 21.12
C GLY A 30 15.45 35.51 20.09
N ALA A 31 16.78 35.54 20.19
CA ALA A 31 17.63 34.63 19.45
C ALA A 31 17.43 33.20 19.98
N LEU A 32 16.67 32.37 19.26
CA LEU A 32 16.82 30.92 19.32
C LEU A 32 16.53 30.34 17.93
N SER A 33 17.46 29.52 17.50
CA SER A 33 17.62 28.94 16.17
C SER A 33 16.34 28.38 15.57
N THR A 34 16.13 28.70 14.30
CA THR A 34 15.44 27.85 13.32
C THR A 34 16.00 26.44 13.42
N ARG A 35 15.30 25.56 14.13
CA ARG A 35 15.45 24.12 13.97
C ARG A 35 14.37 23.70 13.00
N ASP A 36 14.81 23.34 11.81
CA ASP A 36 14.07 22.48 10.90
C ASP A 36 13.47 21.33 11.70
N ALA A 37 12.17 21.42 12.00
CA ALA A 37 11.38 20.25 12.27
C ALA A 37 11.11 19.58 10.92
N ALA A 38 12.19 19.02 10.35
CA ALA A 38 12.05 17.89 9.46
C ALA A 38 11.16 16.91 10.21
N GLY A 39 9.95 16.69 9.69
CA GLY A 39 8.98 15.78 10.25
C GLY A 39 9.70 14.46 10.49
N ALA A 40 10.00 14.17 11.75
CA ALA A 40 10.37 12.85 12.17
C ALA A 40 9.11 12.02 11.92
N GLU A 41 9.06 11.39 10.76
CA GLU A 41 8.13 10.30 10.49
C GLU A 41 8.26 9.36 11.69
N PRO A 42 7.21 9.19 12.50
CA PRO A 42 7.32 8.33 13.67
C PRO A 42 7.67 6.94 13.16
N ALA A 43 8.85 6.44 13.51
CA ALA A 43 9.26 5.09 13.21
C ALA A 43 8.16 4.16 13.73
N GLN A 44 7.32 3.65 12.82
CA GLN A 44 6.22 2.79 13.21
C GLN A 44 6.79 1.50 13.78
N PRO A 45 6.23 0.98 14.87
CA PRO A 45 6.74 -0.21 15.52
C PRO A 45 6.77 -1.37 14.53
N GLU A 46 7.92 -2.04 14.45
CA GLU A 46 8.10 -3.22 13.59
C GLU A 46 7.05 -4.27 13.91
N ASP A 47 6.46 -4.84 12.86
CA ASP A 47 5.49 -5.91 12.97
C ASP A 47 6.18 -7.23 13.39
N LYS A 48 6.33 -7.40 14.70
CA LYS A 48 6.98 -8.56 15.33
C LYS A 48 6.37 -9.89 14.90
N MET A 49 5.07 -9.92 14.64
CA MET A 49 4.37 -11.15 14.24
C MET A 49 4.70 -11.52 12.80
N LEU A 50 4.78 -10.53 11.90
CA LEU A 50 5.26 -10.76 10.54
C LEU A 50 6.73 -11.22 10.54
N GLN A 51 7.60 -10.59 11.33
CA GLN A 51 9.00 -11.01 11.44
C GLN A 51 9.10 -12.46 11.94
N ALA A 52 8.40 -12.81 13.01
CA ALA A 52 8.38 -14.18 13.52
C ALA A 52 7.85 -15.20 12.48
N ALA A 53 6.83 -14.82 11.69
CA ALA A 53 6.30 -15.67 10.63
C ALA A 53 7.28 -15.86 9.47
N LEU A 54 8.06 -14.83 9.13
CA LEU A 54 9.10 -14.91 8.11
C LEU A 54 10.30 -15.75 8.57
N GLU A 55 10.68 -15.66 9.84
CA GLU A 55 11.77 -16.44 10.43
C GLU A 55 11.42 -17.91 10.62
N ASN A 56 10.22 -18.22 11.11
CA ASN A 56 9.79 -19.57 11.40
C ASN A 56 8.29 -19.77 11.14
N PRO A 57 7.88 -19.99 9.87
CA PRO A 57 6.49 -20.20 9.49
C PRO A 57 5.82 -21.39 10.21
N SER A 58 6.59 -22.40 10.65
CA SER A 58 6.02 -23.61 11.27
C SER A 58 5.48 -23.37 12.69
N ARG A 59 5.71 -22.18 13.28
CA ARG A 59 5.11 -21.74 14.55
C ARG A 59 3.68 -21.21 14.39
N PHE A 60 3.20 -21.13 13.15
CA PHE A 60 1.88 -20.59 12.84
C PHE A 60 0.96 -21.70 12.34
N MET A 61 -0.30 -21.62 12.76
CA MET A 61 -1.38 -22.46 12.26
C MET A 61 -2.17 -21.76 11.16
N PHE A 62 -2.79 -22.55 10.29
CA PHE A 62 -3.76 -22.05 9.31
C PHE A 62 -5.16 -22.01 9.92
N THR A 63 -5.81 -20.85 9.86
CA THR A 63 -7.18 -20.66 10.40
C THR A 63 -8.24 -20.54 9.31
N ALA A 64 -7.85 -20.15 8.11
CA ALA A 64 -8.71 -20.03 6.95
C ALA A 64 -7.90 -20.21 5.66
N GLN A 65 -8.54 -20.74 4.62
CA GLN A 65 -7.99 -20.84 3.27
C GLN A 65 -8.90 -20.15 2.26
N ARG A 66 -8.29 -19.48 1.27
CA ARG A 66 -8.93 -18.97 0.06
C ARG A 66 -8.12 -19.43 -1.14
N THR A 67 -8.80 -19.83 -2.20
CA THR A 67 -8.16 -20.27 -3.44
C THR A 67 -8.79 -19.54 -4.62
N PHE A 68 -7.96 -19.15 -5.57
CA PHE A 68 -8.39 -18.64 -6.87
C PHE A 68 -7.40 -19.09 -7.94
N LYS A 69 -7.78 -18.91 -9.21
CA LYS A 69 -6.92 -19.22 -10.36
C LYS A 69 -6.68 -17.95 -11.14
N THR A 70 -5.44 -17.78 -11.59
CA THR A 70 -5.01 -16.66 -12.43
C THR A 70 -4.95 -17.09 -13.89
N THR A 71 -5.39 -16.22 -14.78
CA THR A 71 -5.23 -16.39 -16.23
C THR A 71 -4.67 -15.11 -16.86
N PRO A 72 -3.65 -15.18 -17.72
CA PRO A 72 -2.80 -16.33 -18.02
C PRO A 72 -1.93 -16.79 -16.82
N SER A 73 -1.69 -18.10 -16.73
CA SER A 73 -0.72 -18.66 -15.78
C SER A 73 0.71 -18.22 -16.15
N GLY A 74 1.61 -18.11 -15.17
CA GLY A 74 3.02 -17.79 -15.41
C GLY A 74 3.37 -16.31 -15.24
N TYR A 75 2.38 -15.45 -15.07
CA TYR A 75 2.57 -14.02 -14.90
C TYR A 75 2.81 -13.65 -13.44
N ARG A 76 3.43 -12.49 -13.22
CA ARG A 76 3.65 -11.94 -11.88
C ARG A 76 2.30 -11.60 -11.24
N LEU A 77 2.05 -12.20 -10.09
CA LEU A 77 0.91 -11.88 -9.22
C LEU A 77 1.33 -10.77 -8.25
N ILE A 78 0.44 -9.80 -8.04
CA ILE A 78 0.65 -8.68 -7.11
C ILE A 78 -0.57 -8.58 -6.19
N PHE A 79 -0.35 -8.68 -4.89
CA PHE A 79 -1.35 -8.31 -3.89
C PHE A 79 -1.23 -6.83 -3.58
N THR A 80 -2.14 -6.01 -4.11
CA THR A 80 -2.04 -4.55 -4.05
C THR A 80 -2.46 -3.97 -2.70
N SER A 81 -3.24 -4.71 -1.92
CA SER A 81 -3.60 -4.35 -0.53
C SER A 81 -2.83 -5.19 0.49
N ALA A 82 -1.51 -5.26 0.31
CA ALA A 82 -0.61 -5.99 1.18
C ALA A 82 0.64 -5.16 1.49
N LEU A 83 1.14 -5.27 2.73
CA LEU A 83 2.32 -4.57 3.22
C LEU A 83 3.45 -5.58 3.41
N ARG A 84 4.63 -5.29 2.84
CA ARG A 84 5.87 -6.05 3.09
C ARG A 84 6.56 -5.55 4.37
N LYS A 85 6.46 -4.24 4.61
CA LYS A 85 6.84 -3.50 5.82
C LYS A 85 5.85 -2.35 6.01
N PRO A 86 5.65 -1.82 7.22
CA PRO A 86 4.76 -0.67 7.45
C PRO A 86 5.12 0.55 6.59
N THR A 87 6.38 0.67 6.17
CA THR A 87 6.94 1.80 5.39
C THR A 87 7.03 1.54 3.88
N ASP A 88 6.61 0.37 3.38
CA ASP A 88 6.78 0.04 1.96
C ASP A 88 5.80 0.81 1.06
N HIS A 89 6.32 1.22 -0.11
CA HIS A 89 5.56 1.88 -1.19
C HIS A 89 4.33 1.07 -1.65
N PRO A 90 3.31 1.74 -2.24
CA PRO A 90 1.97 1.17 -2.52
C PRO A 90 1.93 0.08 -3.60
N GLU A 91 3.07 -0.41 -4.09
CA GLU A 91 3.14 -1.41 -5.16
C GLU A 91 2.66 -2.80 -4.70
N GLY A 92 2.57 -3.01 -3.38
CA GLY A 92 2.08 -4.25 -2.80
C GLY A 92 3.10 -5.39 -2.80
N VAL A 93 2.61 -6.62 -2.61
CA VAL A 93 3.45 -7.82 -2.52
C VAL A 93 3.43 -8.58 -3.84
N SER A 94 4.56 -8.60 -4.52
CA SER A 94 4.73 -9.32 -5.78
C SER A 94 5.29 -10.73 -5.57
N MET A 95 4.81 -11.65 -6.40
CA MET A 95 5.29 -13.03 -6.43
C MET A 95 5.31 -13.60 -7.84
N LEU A 96 6.30 -14.47 -8.08
CA LEU A 96 6.45 -15.22 -9.30
C LEU A 96 5.73 -16.58 -9.16
N PRO A 97 5.37 -17.25 -10.26
CA PRO A 97 4.91 -18.64 -10.22
C PRO A 97 5.92 -19.55 -9.51
N ALA A 98 5.42 -20.65 -8.95
CA ALA A 98 6.20 -21.60 -8.13
C ALA A 98 6.88 -20.94 -6.93
N SER A 99 6.22 -20.01 -6.26
CA SER A 99 6.80 -19.32 -5.10
C SER A 99 5.81 -19.15 -3.95
N MET A 100 6.39 -18.90 -2.77
CA MET A 100 5.66 -18.62 -1.53
C MET A 100 6.00 -17.21 -1.03
N ARG A 101 5.00 -16.53 -0.45
CA ARG A 101 5.17 -15.26 0.28
C ARG A 101 4.36 -15.25 1.56
N ILE A 102 4.89 -14.57 2.57
CA ILE A 102 4.16 -14.22 3.80
C ILE A 102 4.15 -12.69 3.90
N PHE A 103 2.99 -12.12 4.19
CA PHE A 103 2.82 -10.67 4.32
C PHE A 103 1.65 -10.33 5.24
N ARG A 104 1.53 -9.05 5.60
CA ARG A 104 0.34 -8.53 6.27
C ARG A 104 -0.62 -7.91 5.26
N ALA A 105 -1.91 -8.24 5.35
CA ALA A 105 -2.93 -7.53 4.59
C ALA A 105 -3.02 -6.06 5.05
N ASN A 106 -3.07 -5.11 4.11
CA ASN A 106 -3.30 -3.71 4.46
C ASN A 106 -4.77 -3.54 4.85
N ALA A 107 -5.05 -3.22 6.11
CA ALA A 107 -6.41 -2.99 6.61
C ALA A 107 -6.88 -1.53 6.46
N ASP A 108 -5.99 -0.61 6.11
CA ASP A 108 -6.23 0.83 6.19
C ASP A 108 -6.51 1.46 4.81
N GLN A 109 -6.53 0.67 3.74
CA GLN A 109 -6.68 1.16 2.38
C GLN A 109 -8.09 1.72 2.07
N ASP A 110 -9.14 0.98 2.44
CA ASP A 110 -10.54 1.26 2.09
C ASP A 110 -11.53 0.48 2.98
N GLU A 111 -12.84 0.56 2.72
CA GLU A 111 -13.85 -0.15 3.51
C GLU A 111 -13.79 -1.68 3.33
N PHE A 112 -13.42 -2.16 2.15
CA PHE A 112 -13.33 -3.59 1.87
C PHE A 112 -12.17 -4.22 2.66
N THR A 113 -11.01 -3.59 2.63
CA THR A 113 -9.82 -4.01 3.38
C THR A 113 -10.01 -3.94 4.90
N ARG A 114 -10.73 -2.93 5.41
CA ARG A 114 -11.14 -2.84 6.83
C ARG A 114 -12.04 -3.99 7.30
N LYS A 115 -12.63 -4.74 6.38
CA LYS A 115 -13.42 -5.95 6.68
C LYS A 115 -12.63 -7.24 6.51
N GLY A 116 -11.33 -7.18 6.18
CA GLY A 116 -10.49 -8.36 5.88
C GLY A 116 -10.34 -8.66 4.39
N GLY A 117 -10.68 -7.70 3.53
CA GLY A 117 -10.55 -7.82 2.09
C GLY A 117 -9.10 -7.76 1.61
N LEU A 118 -8.80 -8.48 0.53
CA LEU A 118 -7.48 -8.51 -0.11
C LEU A 118 -7.63 -8.47 -1.63
N TYR A 119 -7.06 -7.43 -2.24
CA TYR A 119 -7.02 -7.24 -3.69
C TYR A 119 -5.77 -7.88 -4.31
N TRP A 120 -5.93 -8.42 -5.51
CA TRP A 120 -4.83 -8.95 -6.30
C TRP A 120 -4.96 -8.57 -7.77
N LYS A 121 -3.82 -8.56 -8.47
CA LYS A 121 -3.70 -8.35 -9.90
C LYS A 121 -2.69 -9.32 -10.52
N CYS A 122 -3.00 -9.85 -11.69
CA CYS A 122 -2.13 -10.70 -12.48
C CYS A 122 -2.31 -10.34 -13.95
N ASP A 123 -1.30 -9.73 -14.58
CA ASP A 123 -1.42 -9.13 -15.91
C ASP A 123 -2.62 -8.16 -16.03
N LYS A 124 -3.60 -8.49 -16.88
CA LYS A 124 -4.83 -7.71 -17.07
C LYS A 124 -5.97 -8.12 -16.14
N GLU A 125 -5.80 -9.22 -15.40
CA GLU A 125 -6.80 -9.68 -14.45
C GLU A 125 -6.60 -9.04 -13.08
N ALA A 126 -7.71 -8.77 -12.42
CA ALA A 126 -7.76 -8.33 -11.05
C ALA A 126 -8.90 -9.02 -10.34
N GLY A 127 -8.74 -9.23 -9.04
CA GLY A 127 -9.78 -9.81 -8.23
C GLY A 127 -9.62 -9.49 -6.76
N GLN A 128 -10.51 -10.07 -5.98
CA GLN A 128 -10.59 -9.84 -4.56
C GLN A 128 -10.91 -11.14 -3.83
N ILE A 129 -10.33 -11.31 -2.64
CA ILE A 129 -10.66 -12.40 -1.72
C ILE A 129 -10.92 -11.81 -0.32
N GLN A 130 -11.74 -12.51 0.47
CA GLN A 130 -12.23 -12.02 1.75
C GLN A 130 -11.87 -12.97 2.89
N PHE A 131 -11.08 -12.48 3.85
CA PHE A 131 -10.82 -13.13 5.13
C PHE A 131 -11.76 -12.62 6.23
N ARG A 132 -11.72 -13.24 7.41
CA ARG A 132 -12.60 -12.88 8.52
C ARG A 132 -12.13 -11.64 9.25
N ASN A 133 -10.83 -11.54 9.53
CA ASN A 133 -10.29 -10.44 10.31
C ASN A 133 -9.51 -9.47 9.41
N PRO A 134 -9.61 -8.16 9.66
CA PRO A 134 -8.76 -7.16 9.01
C PRO A 134 -7.30 -7.34 9.41
N GLY A 135 -6.40 -7.09 8.45
CA GLY A 135 -4.96 -7.01 8.73
C GLY A 135 -4.31 -8.35 9.09
N GLU A 136 -4.91 -9.49 8.72
CA GLU A 136 -4.32 -10.81 9.01
C GLU A 136 -2.96 -11.01 8.34
N LEU A 137 -2.14 -11.86 8.96
CA LEU A 137 -0.95 -12.41 8.32
C LEU A 137 -1.39 -13.47 7.32
N ILE A 138 -0.96 -13.33 6.08
CA ILE A 138 -1.35 -14.22 4.99
C ILE A 138 -0.10 -14.90 4.43
N MET A 139 -0.14 -16.23 4.34
CA MET A 139 0.78 -17.00 3.52
C MET A 139 0.13 -17.30 2.19
N VAL A 140 0.84 -17.07 1.09
CA VAL A 140 0.36 -17.37 -0.26
C VAL A 140 1.34 -18.32 -0.94
N ILE A 141 0.81 -19.37 -1.55
CA ILE A 141 1.50 -20.27 -2.46
C ILE A 141 0.91 -20.04 -3.86
N TYR A 142 1.76 -19.72 -4.83
CA TYR A 142 1.39 -19.55 -6.22
C TYR A 142 2.01 -20.67 -7.06
N ASP A 143 1.17 -21.61 -7.49
CA ASP A 143 1.56 -22.79 -8.25
C ASP A 143 1.85 -22.47 -9.72
N GLN A 144 2.57 -23.36 -10.42
CA GLN A 144 2.92 -23.18 -11.84
C GLN A 144 1.70 -23.16 -12.76
N ASP A 145 0.60 -23.80 -12.36
CA ASP A 145 -0.61 -23.96 -13.16
C ASP A 145 -1.57 -22.75 -13.06
N GLY A 146 -1.17 -21.69 -12.35
CA GLY A 146 -1.99 -20.51 -12.12
C GLY A 146 -2.78 -20.54 -10.82
N THR A 147 -2.79 -21.65 -10.08
CA THR A 147 -3.53 -21.78 -8.82
C THR A 147 -2.85 -21.02 -7.70
N VAL A 148 -3.63 -20.23 -6.96
CA VAL A 148 -3.16 -19.43 -5.83
C VAL A 148 -3.89 -19.86 -4.57
N ASN A 149 -3.13 -20.35 -3.60
CA ASN A 149 -3.64 -20.77 -2.29
C ASN A 149 -3.20 -19.75 -1.22
N CYS A 150 -4.16 -19.09 -0.60
CA CYS A 150 -3.94 -18.10 0.45
C CYS A 150 -4.42 -18.65 1.79
N TYR A 151 -3.56 -18.62 2.80
CA TYR A 151 -3.81 -19.10 4.16
C TYR A 151 -3.67 -17.97 5.16
N SER A 152 -4.66 -17.83 6.04
CA SER A 152 -4.54 -16.96 7.21
C SER A 152 -3.71 -17.64 8.28
N LEU A 153 -2.70 -16.92 8.79
CA LEU A 153 -1.77 -17.39 9.81
C LEU A 153 -2.16 -16.88 11.19
N PHE A 154 -2.18 -17.79 12.17
CA PHE A 154 -2.35 -17.46 13.59
C PHE A 154 -1.25 -18.12 14.42
N TYR A 155 -0.69 -17.40 15.38
CA TYR A 155 0.43 -17.90 16.19
C TYR A 155 -0.03 -19.03 17.09
N ASP A 156 0.69 -20.16 17.07
CA ASP A 156 0.37 -21.30 17.93
C ASP A 156 0.88 -21.07 19.35
N VAL A 157 -0.04 -20.74 20.26
CA VAL A 157 0.26 -20.57 21.69
C VAL A 157 0.21 -21.87 22.48
N ARG A 158 -0.02 -23.02 21.84
CA ARG A 158 -0.16 -24.33 22.52
C ARG A 158 1.19 -25.00 22.83
N CYS A 159 2.26 -24.20 22.96
CA CYS A 159 3.61 -24.67 23.27
C CYS A 159 3.76 -24.93 24.78
#